data_AF-A0A9E2WYY4-F1
#
_entry.id   AF-A0A9E2WYY4-F1
#
_cell.length_a   1.000
_cell.length_b   1.000
_cell.length_c   1.000
_cell.angle_alpha   90.00
_cell.angle_beta   90.00
_cell.angle_gamma   90.00
#
_symmetry.space_group_name_H-M   'P 1'
#
loop_
_entity.id
_entity.type
_entity.pdbx_description
1 polymer ?
#
loop_
_entity_poly.entity_id
_entity_poly.type
_entity_poly.pdbx_seq_one_letter_code
_entity_poly.pdbx_strand_id
1 'polypeptide(L)'
;MHSRRTFIQKSGKGAAAALALSSTPHLATKAFGNSSEEKKITIGIIGAENSHTRGFGKLFNIDKKFPGVEVKYVWGETEEFAKDAMEKGQIPKMVKDPKEMLGKID
;
A
#
# COMPACT_ATOMS: atom_id res chain seq x y z
N MET A 1 8.07 32.11 42.95
CA MET A 1 8.07 30.63 42.83
C MET A 1 6.63 30.17 42.91
N HIS A 2 6.10 29.60 41.82
CA HIS A 2 4.68 29.38 41.60
C HIS A 2 4.12 28.22 42.44
N SER A 3 3.00 28.51 43.10
CA SER A 3 2.31 27.68 44.10
C SER A 3 1.55 26.52 43.44
N ARG A 4 1.87 25.29 43.87
CA ARG A 4 1.28 24.02 43.44
C ARG A 4 -0.09 23.77 44.08
N ARG A 5 -1.04 24.68 43.90
CA ARG A 5 -2.40 24.55 44.45
C ARG A 5 -3.40 25.31 43.59
N THR A 6 -3.99 24.65 42.58
CA THR A 6 -5.35 24.88 42.01
C THR A 6 -5.53 24.12 40.68
N PHE A 7 -5.56 22.79 40.72
CA PHE A 7 -5.97 22.02 39.53
C PHE A 7 -6.89 20.82 39.81
N ILE A 8 -7.25 20.54 41.06
CA ILE A 8 -8.21 19.47 41.38
C ILE A 8 -9.42 20.08 42.08
N GLN A 9 -10.23 20.84 41.34
CA GLN A 9 -11.56 21.23 41.79
C GLN A 9 -12.52 21.51 40.64
N LYS A 10 -12.56 20.61 39.64
CA LYS A 10 -13.63 20.64 38.62
C LYS A 10 -14.06 19.25 38.13
N SER A 11 -14.06 18.27 39.04
CA SER A 11 -14.73 16.99 38.81
C SER A 11 -16.10 17.03 39.47
N GLY A 12 -17.05 17.64 38.78
CA GLY A 12 -18.42 17.74 39.26
C GLY A 12 -19.36 18.16 38.14
N LYS A 13 -20.25 17.22 37.77
CA LYS A 13 -21.48 17.42 36.98
C LYS A 13 -21.30 17.52 35.46
N GLY A 14 -21.27 16.35 34.81
CA GLY A 14 -21.57 16.20 33.39
C GLY A 14 -22.27 14.85 33.19
N ALA A 15 -23.58 14.90 33.01
CA ALA A 15 -24.46 13.75 32.91
C ALA A 15 -24.15 12.85 31.72
N ALA A 16 -24.48 11.56 31.86
CA ALA A 16 -24.45 10.56 30.82
C ALA A 16 -25.15 11.03 29.53
N ALA A 17 -24.40 11.17 28.44
CA ALA A 17 -24.97 11.21 27.10
C ALA A 17 -25.08 9.78 26.59
N ALA A 18 -26.31 9.28 26.61
CA ALA A 18 -26.69 7.93 26.25
C ALA A 18 -26.23 7.56 24.83
N LEU A 19 -25.84 6.29 24.73
CA LEU A 19 -25.71 5.52 23.51
C LEU A 19 -26.95 5.70 22.62
N ALA A 20 -26.83 6.50 21.57
CA ALA A 20 -27.81 6.60 20.50
C ALA A 20 -27.09 6.76 19.15
N LEU A 21 -26.28 5.76 18.80
CA LEU A 21 -25.88 5.50 17.41
C LEU A 21 -26.37 4.10 16.99
N SER A 22 -27.64 3.81 17.30
CA SER A 22 -28.34 2.70 16.67
C SER A 22 -28.69 3.10 15.23
N SER A 23 -28.19 2.29 14.29
CA SER A 23 -28.67 2.13 12.91
C SER A 23 -28.57 3.34 11.97
N THR A 24 -27.37 3.59 11.43
CA THR A 24 -27.19 3.71 9.96
C THR A 24 -25.77 3.28 9.57
N PRO A 25 -25.55 2.04 9.07
CA PRO A 25 -24.26 1.67 8.49
C PRO A 25 -23.96 2.43 7.18
N HIS A 26 -24.91 3.22 6.65
CA HIS A 26 -24.79 3.91 5.37
C HIS A 26 -24.06 5.27 5.40
N LEU A 27 -23.91 5.93 6.56
CA LEU A 27 -23.24 7.25 6.60
C LEU A 27 -21.72 7.15 6.81
N ALA A 28 -21.21 6.11 7.48
CA ALA A 28 -19.78 5.93 7.69
C ALA A 28 -19.02 5.57 6.39
N THR A 29 -19.70 4.95 5.43
CA THR A 29 -19.09 4.53 4.15
C THR A 29 -18.80 5.71 3.22
N LYS A 30 -19.48 6.85 3.39
CA LYS A 30 -19.38 7.99 2.46
C LYS A 30 -18.25 8.97 2.80
N ALA A 31 -17.67 8.89 4.00
CA ALA A 31 -16.62 9.80 4.46
C ALA A 31 -15.19 9.37 4.05
N PHE A 32 -15.01 8.12 3.61
CA PHE A 32 -13.69 7.57 3.21
C PHE A 32 -13.67 7.03 1.77
N GLY A 33 -14.77 7.13 1.04
CA GLY A 33 -14.91 6.57 -0.30
C GLY A 33 -14.82 7.64 -1.39
N ASN A 34 -13.67 8.29 -1.52
CA ASN A 34 -13.30 8.93 -2.79
C ASN A 34 -12.14 8.15 -3.42
N SER A 35 -12.32 6.83 -3.54
CA SER A 35 -11.55 6.06 -4.52
C SER A 35 -12.16 6.36 -5.88
N SER A 36 -11.70 7.43 -6.53
CA SER A 36 -11.59 7.35 -7.99
C SER A 36 -10.99 5.99 -8.29
N GLU A 37 -11.62 5.19 -9.14
CA GLU A 37 -11.03 3.94 -9.62
C GLU A 37 -9.73 4.30 -10.34
N GLU A 38 -8.64 4.45 -9.59
CA GLU A 38 -7.33 4.69 -10.14
C GLU A 38 -7.02 3.47 -10.97
N LYS A 39 -6.99 3.67 -12.29
CA LYS A 39 -6.71 2.62 -13.26
C LYS A 39 -5.43 1.93 -12.80
N LYS A 40 -5.56 0.66 -12.42
CA LYS A 40 -4.45 -0.13 -11.91
C LYS A 40 -3.47 -0.41 -13.04
N ILE A 41 -2.26 0.14 -12.94
CA ILE A 41 -1.17 -0.03 -13.91
C ILE A 41 -0.31 -1.22 -13.49
N THR A 42 -0.16 -2.18 -14.39
CA THR A 42 0.64 -3.38 -14.18
C THR A 42 1.94 -3.32 -14.98
N ILE A 43 3.07 -3.35 -14.29
CA ILE A 43 4.41 -3.28 -14.89
C ILE A 43 5.02 -4.69 -14.98
N GLY A 44 5.68 -4.96 -16.11
CA GLY A 44 6.61 -6.08 -16.29
C GLY A 44 8.02 -5.59 -16.55
N ILE A 45 9.03 -6.24 -15.95
CA ILE A 45 10.44 -5.88 -16.14
C ILE A 45 11.17 -6.99 -16.90
N ILE A 46 11.90 -6.60 -17.95
CA ILE A 46 12.81 -7.47 -18.71
C ILE A 46 14.23 -7.04 -18.36
N GLY A 47 15.02 -7.95 -17.78
CA GLY A 47 16.40 -7.68 -17.33
C GLY A 47 16.49 -7.60 -15.80
N ALA A 48 16.48 -8.76 -15.12
CA ALA A 48 16.54 -8.83 -13.66
C ALA A 48 17.95 -8.64 -13.07
N GLU A 49 18.97 -8.61 -13.90
CA GLU A 49 20.39 -8.60 -13.55
C GLU A 49 20.79 -7.26 -12.92
N ASN A 50 20.02 -6.20 -13.19
CA ASN A 50 20.31 -4.85 -12.71
C ASN A 50 19.69 -4.59 -11.33
N SER A 51 20.40 -3.82 -10.49
CA SER A 51 19.90 -3.31 -9.22
C SER A 51 18.63 -2.47 -9.34
N HIS A 52 18.39 -1.86 -10.50
CA HIS A 52 17.17 -1.09 -10.77
C HIS A 52 15.91 -1.94 -10.65
N THR A 53 15.94 -3.22 -11.03
CA THR A 53 14.76 -4.11 -10.96
C THR A 53 14.29 -4.27 -9.51
N ARG A 54 15.22 -4.49 -8.58
CA ARG A 54 14.94 -4.52 -7.14
C ARG A 54 14.44 -3.17 -6.64
N GLY A 55 15.08 -2.09 -7.10
CA GLY A 55 14.72 -0.72 -6.73
C GLY A 55 13.29 -0.37 -7.14
N PHE A 56 12.87 -0.74 -8.36
CA PHE A 56 11.51 -0.54 -8.84
C PHE A 56 10.51 -1.41 -8.09
N GLY A 57 10.81 -2.69 -7.85
CA GLY A 57 9.97 -3.54 -7.01
C GLY A 57 9.75 -2.93 -5.63
N LYS A 58 10.83 -2.46 -4.97
CA LYS A 58 10.73 -1.74 -3.71
C LYS A 58 9.87 -0.48 -3.82
N LEU A 59 10.08 0.35 -4.84
CA LEU A 59 9.37 1.62 -5.02
C LEU A 59 7.86 1.45 -5.21
N PHE A 60 7.45 0.49 -6.04
CA PHE A 60 6.06 0.28 -6.43
C PHE A 60 5.32 -0.71 -5.51
N ASN A 61 5.96 -1.83 -5.12
CA ASN A 61 5.26 -2.88 -4.39
C ASN A 61 5.40 -2.74 -2.87
N ILE A 62 6.59 -2.34 -2.39
CA ILE A 62 6.88 -2.26 -0.94
C ILE A 62 6.54 -0.87 -0.39
N ASP A 63 7.21 0.16 -0.91
CA ASP A 63 7.05 1.55 -0.47
C ASP A 63 5.72 2.14 -0.95
N LYS A 64 5.12 1.57 -2.01
CA LYS A 64 3.83 1.99 -2.59
C LYS A 64 3.75 3.49 -2.85
N LYS A 65 4.84 4.09 -3.35
CA LYS A 65 4.89 5.54 -3.61
C LYS A 65 3.93 6.00 -4.71
N PHE A 66 3.46 5.07 -5.52
CA PHE A 66 2.50 5.30 -6.60
C PHE A 66 1.31 4.35 -6.39
N PRO A 67 0.25 4.79 -5.69
CA PRO A 67 -0.98 4.03 -5.59
C PRO A 67 -1.52 3.62 -6.96
N GLY A 68 -2.06 2.42 -7.06
CA GLY A 68 -2.54 1.86 -8.32
C GLY A 68 -1.47 1.32 -9.26
N VAL A 69 -0.17 1.44 -8.96
CA VAL A 69 0.92 0.93 -9.81
C VAL A 69 1.66 -0.22 -9.14
N GLU A 70 1.84 -1.34 -9.84
CA GLU A 70 2.49 -2.53 -9.29
C GLU A 70 3.38 -3.23 -10.33
N VAL A 71 4.57 -3.68 -9.90
CA VAL A 71 5.41 -4.58 -10.69
C VAL A 71 4.95 -6.01 -10.44
N LYS A 72 4.33 -6.65 -11.44
CA LYS A 72 3.82 -8.01 -11.30
C LYS A 72 4.71 -9.08 -11.89
N TYR A 73 5.46 -8.73 -12.93
CA TYR A 73 6.22 -9.69 -13.72
C TYR A 73 7.68 -9.28 -13.82
N VAL A 74 8.56 -10.28 -13.78
CA VAL A 74 9.98 -10.11 -14.06
C VAL A 74 10.49 -11.23 -14.95
N TRP A 75 11.39 -10.89 -15.86
CA TRP A 75 12.21 -11.83 -16.61
C TRP A 75 13.68 -11.45 -16.45
N GLY A 76 14.54 -12.45 -16.34
CA GLY A 76 15.98 -12.30 -16.39
C GLY A 76 16.61 -13.45 -17.17
N GLU A 77 17.79 -13.20 -17.72
CA GLU A 77 18.64 -14.20 -18.35
C GLU A 77 19.11 -15.25 -17.34
N THR A 78 19.33 -14.82 -16.10
CA THR A 78 19.79 -15.69 -15.00
C THR A 78 18.69 -15.81 -13.94
N GLU A 79 18.31 -17.05 -13.64
CA GLU A 79 17.20 -17.34 -12.74
C GLU A 79 17.47 -16.88 -11.30
N GLU A 80 18.73 -16.94 -10.84
CA GLU A 80 19.12 -16.46 -9.52
C GLU A 80 18.87 -14.95 -9.36
N PHE A 81 19.19 -14.14 -10.38
CA PHE A 81 18.95 -12.70 -10.34
C PHE A 81 17.46 -12.37 -10.39
N ALA A 82 16.69 -13.09 -11.18
CA ALA A 82 15.23 -12.94 -11.21
C ALA A 82 14.60 -13.29 -9.86
N LYS A 83 15.01 -14.38 -9.21
CA LYS A 83 14.55 -14.75 -7.87
C LYS A 83 14.93 -13.72 -6.81
N ASP A 84 16.16 -13.23 -6.83
CA ASP A 84 16.63 -12.18 -5.92
C ASP A 84 15.82 -10.89 -6.09
N ALA A 85 15.49 -10.51 -7.33
CA ALA A 85 14.62 -9.39 -7.62
C ALA A 85 13.17 -9.60 -7.17
N MET A 86 12.63 -10.81 -7.31
CA MET A 86 11.31 -11.16 -6.79
C MET A 86 11.23 -11.01 -5.29
N GLU A 87 12.21 -11.54 -4.56
CA GLU A 87 12.21 -11.52 -3.10
C GLU A 87 12.38 -10.09 -2.58
N LYS A 88 13.43 -9.39 -3.02
CA LYS A 88 13.76 -8.04 -2.54
C LYS A 88 12.80 -6.97 -3.03
N GLY A 89 12.17 -7.18 -4.18
CA GLY A 89 11.21 -6.26 -4.80
C GLY A 89 9.75 -6.64 -4.60
N GLN A 90 9.45 -7.74 -3.90
CA GLN A 90 8.10 -8.33 -3.80
C GLN A 90 7.41 -8.49 -5.16
N ILE A 91 8.13 -8.97 -6.19
CA ILE A 91 7.57 -9.19 -7.52
C ILE A 91 6.92 -10.58 -7.56
N PRO A 92 5.59 -10.69 -7.76
CA PRO A 92 4.86 -11.95 -7.61
C PRO A 92 5.23 -13.06 -8.59
N LYS A 93 5.61 -12.72 -9.83
CA LYS A 93 5.78 -13.72 -10.89
C LYS A 93 7.04 -13.50 -11.71
N MET A 94 7.89 -14.52 -11.77
CA MET A 94 8.91 -14.64 -12.81
C MET A 94 8.32 -15.39 -14.01
N VAL A 95 8.62 -14.92 -15.22
CA VAL A 95 8.29 -15.62 -16.48
C VAL A 95 9.56 -16.22 -17.09
N LYS A 96 9.41 -17.23 -17.95
CA LYS A 96 10.55 -17.89 -18.62
C LYS A 96 10.84 -17.26 -19.99
N ASP A 97 9.81 -16.77 -20.67
CA ASP A 97 9.92 -15.97 -21.89
C ASP A 97 9.27 -14.58 -21.65
N PRO A 98 9.92 -13.45 -22.01
CA PRO A 98 9.33 -12.13 -21.91
C PRO A 98 7.96 -11.98 -22.60
N LYS A 99 7.74 -12.72 -23.69
CA LYS A 99 6.48 -12.72 -24.44
C LYS A 99 5.30 -13.17 -23.58
N GLU A 100 5.53 -13.93 -22.52
CA GLU A 100 4.48 -14.32 -21.58
C GLU A 100 3.83 -13.11 -20.88
N MET A 101 4.48 -11.95 -20.86
CA MET A 101 3.94 -10.73 -20.25
C MET A 101 2.96 -9.98 -21.17
N LEU A 102 2.98 -10.24 -22.48
CA LEU A 102 2.14 -9.53 -23.45
C LEU A 102 0.65 -9.68 -23.11
N GLY A 103 -0.07 -8.56 -23.10
CA GLY A 103 -1.49 -8.51 -22.74
C GLY A 103 -1.78 -8.67 -21.24
N LYS A 104 -0.75 -8.83 -20.39
CA LYS A 104 -0.87 -8.89 -18.91
C LYS A 104 -0.30 -7.67 -18.19
N ILE A 105 0.42 -6.83 -18.93
CA ILE A 105 1.06 -5.60 -18.49
C ILE A 105 0.54 -4.43 -19.32
N ASP A 106 0.55 -3.23 -18.74
CA ASP A 106 0.12 -1.97 -19.36
C ASP A 106 1.27 -1.25 -20.09
#